data_AF-A0A942JCQ1-F1
#
_entry.id   AF-A0A942JCQ1-F1
#
_cell.length_a   1.000
_cell.length_b   1.000
_cell.length_c   1.000
_cell.angle_alpha   90.00
_cell.angle_beta   90.00
_cell.angle_gamma   90.00
#
_symmetry.space_group_name_H-M   'P 1'
#
loop_
_entity.id
_entity.type
_entity.pdbx_description
1 polymer ?
#
loop_
_entity_poly.entity_id
_entity_poly.type
_entity_poly.pdbx_seq_one_letter_code
_entity_poly.pdbx_strand_id
1 'polypeptide(L)'
;MRGLSWSEMIGQYKDDAAALQEARKKTEDTVDRVLLSSMSSSTAMVLKELNKKMRYDFETLSENELCLLTGRQKEIATLRQTHSCKEIAEALTLTTPAVYNIYKQAVRKIWKIRAQQQQNLPIGLSPQQQQIYRLCCSELRTADEAAAILEIRPQAVREQLKRIRGKNKTMKSHSGAKRA
;
A
#
# COMPACT_ATOMS: atom_id res chain seq x y z
N MET A 1 -2.77 5.72 34.47
CA MET A 1 -3.67 5.38 33.36
C MET A 1 -2.83 4.90 32.19
N ARG A 2 -2.95 3.63 31.75
CA ARG A 2 -2.30 3.20 30.50
C ARG A 2 -3.09 3.80 29.35
N GLY A 3 -2.46 4.67 28.56
CA GLY A 3 -3.03 5.08 27.28
C GLY A 3 -3.10 3.87 26.34
N LEU A 4 -4.17 3.74 25.58
CA LEU A 4 -4.30 2.72 24.54
C LEU A 4 -3.18 2.89 23.51
N SER A 5 -2.58 1.78 23.08
CA SER A 5 -1.70 1.76 21.91
C SER A 5 -2.47 2.22 20.66
N TRP A 6 -1.80 2.83 19.69
CA TRP A 6 -2.41 3.22 18.41
C TRP A 6 -3.10 2.04 17.70
N SER A 7 -2.56 0.83 17.85
CA SER A 7 -3.17 -0.39 17.30
C SER A 7 -4.51 -0.73 17.97
N GLU A 8 -4.59 -0.56 19.29
CA GLU A 8 -5.80 -0.82 20.08
C GLU A 8 -6.86 0.23 19.76
N MET A 9 -6.45 1.50 19.66
CA MET A 9 -7.33 2.58 19.24
C MET A 9 -7.87 2.36 17.82
N ILE A 10 -7.03 1.96 16.86
CA ILE A 10 -7.51 1.61 15.50
C ILE A 10 -8.48 0.43 15.53
N GLY A 11 -8.24 -0.57 16.38
CA GLY A 11 -9.16 -1.70 16.58
C GLY A 11 -10.54 -1.20 17.04
N GLN A 12 -10.57 -0.42 18.11
CA GLN A 12 -11.81 0.10 18.68
C GLN A 12 -12.61 0.95 17.68
N TYR A 13 -11.96 1.85 16.94
CA TYR A 13 -12.63 2.64 15.91
C TYR A 13 -13.16 1.81 14.73
N LYS A 14 -12.57 0.63 14.43
CA LYS A 14 -13.12 -0.30 13.42
C LYS A 14 -14.38 -0.97 13.94
N ASP A 15 -14.36 -1.41 15.19
CA ASP A 15 -15.48 -2.08 15.83
C ASP A 15 -16.68 -1.12 15.95
N ASP A 16 -16.42 0.12 16.37
CA ASP A 16 -17.44 1.18 16.44
C ASP A 16 -18.04 1.50 15.06
N ALA A 17 -17.20 1.57 14.01
CA ALA A 17 -17.67 1.80 12.65
C ALA A 17 -18.55 0.65 12.14
N ALA A 18 -18.21 -0.59 12.46
CA ALA A 18 -19.00 -1.77 12.12
C ALA A 18 -20.35 -1.80 12.86
N ALA A 19 -20.35 -1.48 14.16
CA ALA A 19 -21.55 -1.38 14.97
C ALA A 19 -22.54 -0.33 14.45
N LEU A 20 -22.05 0.86 14.07
CA LEU A 20 -22.87 1.93 13.49
C LEU A 20 -23.48 1.54 12.13
N GLN A 21 -22.72 0.83 11.29
CA GLN A 21 -23.24 0.32 10.01
C GLN A 21 -24.34 -0.73 10.22
N GLU A 22 -24.19 -1.60 11.21
CA GLU A 22 -25.16 -2.63 11.51
C GLU A 22 -26.44 -2.04 12.14
N ALA A 23 -26.30 -1.08 13.06
CA ALA A 23 -27.43 -0.34 13.60
C ALA A 23 -28.23 0.36 12.49
N ARG A 24 -27.55 1.05 11.57
CA ARG A 24 -28.16 1.73 10.43
C ARG A 24 -29.00 0.81 9.55
N LYS A 25 -28.57 -0.43 9.34
CA LYS A 25 -29.32 -1.42 8.54
C LYS A 25 -30.60 -1.89 9.22
N LYS A 26 -30.60 -1.93 10.56
CA LYS A 26 -31.74 -2.37 11.39
C LYS A 26 -32.72 -1.24 11.70
N THR A 27 -32.30 0.02 11.54
CA THR A 27 -33.14 1.19 11.79
C THR A 27 -34.08 1.49 10.62
N GLU A 28 -35.38 1.46 10.90
CA GLU A 28 -36.45 1.90 9.97
C GLU A 28 -36.70 3.41 10.04
N ASP A 29 -36.44 4.04 11.19
CA ASP A 29 -36.61 5.49 11.37
C ASP A 29 -35.62 6.30 10.51
N THR A 30 -36.15 7.29 9.80
CA THR A 30 -35.39 8.11 8.85
C THR A 30 -34.46 9.12 9.53
N VAL A 31 -34.83 9.67 10.68
CA VAL A 31 -34.01 10.62 11.45
C VAL A 31 -32.83 9.89 12.07
N ASP A 32 -33.08 8.75 12.72
CA ASP A 32 -32.02 7.93 13.32
C ASP A 32 -31.05 7.40 12.24
N ARG A 33 -31.57 7.03 11.06
CA ARG A 33 -30.72 6.62 9.93
C ARG A 33 -29.80 7.73 9.44
N VAL A 34 -30.25 8.99 9.42
CA VAL A 34 -29.43 10.16 9.06
C VAL A 34 -28.36 10.40 10.13
N LEU A 35 -28.73 10.35 11.40
CA LEU A 35 -27.80 10.50 12.52
C LEU A 35 -26.69 9.43 12.49
N LEU A 36 -27.07 8.15 12.35
CA LEU A 36 -26.15 7.02 12.25
C LEU A 36 -25.22 7.13 11.04
N SER A 37 -25.73 7.67 9.92
CA SER A 37 -24.91 7.92 8.72
C SER A 37 -23.84 8.99 8.97
N SER A 38 -24.21 10.07 9.65
CA SER A 38 -23.28 11.15 10.03
C SER A 38 -22.20 10.66 11.00
N MET A 39 -22.59 9.87 12.01
CA MET A 39 -21.67 9.25 12.96
C MET A 39 -20.71 8.29 12.27
N SER A 40 -21.23 7.40 11.41
CA SER A 40 -20.39 6.45 10.67
C SER A 40 -19.37 7.16 9.77
N SER A 41 -19.77 8.25 9.12
CA SER A 41 -18.86 9.09 8.32
C SER A 41 -17.75 9.72 9.18
N SER A 42 -18.12 10.26 10.35
CA SER A 42 -17.18 10.86 11.29
C SER A 42 -16.17 9.83 11.82
N THR A 43 -16.64 8.66 12.25
CA THR A 43 -15.79 7.55 12.71
C THR A 43 -14.86 7.07 11.59
N ALA A 44 -15.34 6.98 10.36
CA ALA A 44 -14.51 6.61 9.20
C ALA A 44 -13.41 7.65 8.90
N MET A 45 -13.71 8.94 9.06
CA MET A 45 -12.72 10.02 8.90
C MET A 45 -11.63 9.95 9.98
N VAL A 46 -12.01 9.73 11.23
CA VAL A 46 -11.04 9.54 12.33
C VAL A 46 -10.19 8.30 12.10
N LEU A 47 -10.82 7.17 11.73
CA LEU A 47 -10.12 5.94 11.38
C LEU A 47 -9.10 6.15 10.25
N LYS A 48 -9.47 6.92 9.22
CA LYS A 48 -8.58 7.24 8.10
C LYS A 48 -7.36 8.05 8.53
N GLU A 49 -7.54 9.05 9.37
CA GLU A 49 -6.42 9.85 9.90
C GLU A 49 -5.56 9.06 10.89
N LEU A 50 -6.14 8.21 11.75
CA LEU A 50 -5.40 7.31 12.62
C LEU A 50 -4.52 6.34 11.84
N ASN A 51 -5.08 5.68 10.81
CA ASN A 51 -4.32 4.79 9.94
C ASN A 51 -3.21 5.53 9.19
N LYS A 52 -3.47 6.77 8.77
CA LYS A 52 -2.46 7.61 8.11
C LYS A 52 -1.32 7.96 9.07
N LYS A 53 -1.61 8.35 10.31
CA LYS A 53 -0.58 8.61 11.33
C LYS A 53 0.21 7.36 11.66
N MET A 54 -0.44 6.23 11.95
CA MET A 54 0.24 4.95 12.18
C MET A 54 1.19 4.62 11.01
N ARG A 55 0.71 4.78 9.78
CA ARG A 55 1.46 4.44 8.56
C ARG A 55 2.64 5.37 8.26
N TYR A 56 2.51 6.67 8.48
CA TYR A 56 3.54 7.64 8.06
C TYR A 56 4.38 8.19 9.22
N ASP A 57 3.96 8.00 10.46
CA ASP A 57 4.69 8.52 11.62
C ASP A 57 5.31 7.41 12.48
N PHE A 58 4.79 6.19 12.42
CA PHE A 58 5.23 5.07 13.29
C PHE A 58 5.66 3.80 12.54
N GLU A 59 5.44 3.72 11.24
CA GLU A 59 5.85 2.56 10.44
C GLU A 59 7.36 2.63 10.18
N THR A 60 8.10 1.63 10.68
CA THR A 60 9.52 1.44 10.38
C THR A 60 9.67 0.54 9.16
N LEU A 61 10.61 0.89 8.29
CA LEU A 61 10.96 0.10 7.12
C LEU A 61 12.19 -0.75 7.44
N SER A 62 12.12 -2.05 7.16
CA SER A 62 13.27 -2.95 7.34
C SER A 62 14.39 -2.64 6.32
N GLU A 63 15.62 -3.06 6.60
CA GLU A 63 16.77 -2.84 5.69
C GLU A 63 16.55 -3.42 4.28
N ASN A 64 15.90 -4.59 4.22
CA ASN A 64 15.54 -5.23 2.95
C ASN A 64 14.56 -4.38 2.14
N GLU A 65 13.63 -3.72 2.81
CA GLU A 65 12.65 -2.82 2.17
C GLU A 65 13.28 -1.53 1.72
N LEU A 66 14.20 -0.96 2.52
CA LEU A 66 14.96 0.23 2.14
C LEU A 66 15.74 0.01 0.83
N CYS A 67 16.23 -1.19 0.58
CA CYS A 67 16.93 -1.53 -0.67
C CYS A 67 16.03 -1.52 -1.91
N LEU A 68 14.70 -1.52 -1.75
CA LEU A 68 13.73 -1.47 -2.86
C LEU A 68 13.34 -0.03 -3.22
N LEU A 69 13.83 0.96 -2.47
CA LEU A 69 13.58 2.37 -2.68
C LEU A 69 14.60 2.99 -3.66
N THR A 70 14.28 4.14 -4.23
CA THR A 70 15.29 4.93 -4.97
C THR A 70 16.31 5.53 -3.99
N GLY A 71 17.48 5.96 -4.45
CA GLY A 71 18.53 6.51 -3.57
C GLY A 71 18.01 7.62 -2.63
N ARG A 72 17.31 8.61 -3.18
CA ARG A 72 16.73 9.72 -2.38
C ARG A 72 15.61 9.28 -1.44
N GLN A 73 14.79 8.31 -1.86
CA GLN A 73 13.76 7.73 -0.99
C GLN A 73 14.38 6.94 0.16
N LYS A 74 15.43 6.16 -0.14
CA LYS A 74 16.18 5.37 0.84
C LYS A 74 16.83 6.26 1.88
N GLU A 75 17.57 7.28 1.46
CA GLU A 75 18.23 8.25 2.34
C GLU A 75 17.25 8.88 3.34
N ILE A 76 16.14 9.45 2.84
CA ILE A 76 15.12 10.07 3.70
C ILE A 76 14.44 9.02 4.60
N ALA A 77 14.14 7.83 4.07
CA ALA A 77 13.50 6.78 4.85
C ALA A 77 14.40 6.20 5.95
N THR A 78 15.71 6.12 5.72
CA THR A 78 16.70 5.73 6.72
C THR A 78 16.78 6.78 7.82
N LEU A 79 16.92 8.06 7.48
CA LEU A 79 16.97 9.14 8.47
C LEU A 79 15.67 9.25 9.28
N ARG A 80 14.51 8.99 8.66
CA ARG A 80 13.20 9.07 9.33
C ARG A 80 13.01 8.05 10.44
N GLN A 81 13.85 7.00 10.51
CA GLN A 81 13.81 6.03 11.61
C GLN A 81 14.25 6.62 12.94
N THR A 82 15.13 7.61 12.91
CA THR A 82 15.73 8.21 14.11
C THR A 82 15.45 9.70 14.24
N HIS A 83 15.07 10.39 13.17
CA HIS A 83 14.89 11.85 13.13
C HIS A 83 13.50 12.23 12.64
N SER A 84 13.03 13.40 13.07
CA SER A 84 11.80 14.02 12.61
C SER A 84 11.96 14.59 11.19
N CYS A 85 10.84 14.79 10.48
CA CYS A 85 10.88 15.41 9.15
C CYS A 85 11.51 16.81 9.14
N LYS A 86 11.46 17.53 10.28
CA LYS A 86 12.03 18.87 10.41
C LYS A 86 13.56 18.81 10.51
N GLU A 87 14.10 17.95 11.38
CA GLU A 87 15.55 17.75 11.52
C GLU A 87 16.18 17.26 10.21
N ILE A 88 15.48 16.38 9.49
CA ILE A 88 15.91 15.89 8.17
C ILE A 88 15.88 17.02 7.13
N ALA A 89 14.85 17.87 7.17
CA ALA A 89 14.74 19.00 6.27
C ALA A 89 15.90 19.99 6.46
N GLU A 90 16.24 20.28 7.72
CA GLU A 90 17.40 21.11 8.07
C GLU A 90 18.72 20.47 7.61
N ALA A 91 18.94 19.19 7.93
CA ALA A 91 20.16 18.47 7.56
C ALA A 91 20.37 18.34 6.04
N LEU A 92 19.28 18.17 5.28
CA LEU A 92 19.34 17.99 3.81
C LEU A 92 19.05 19.26 3.02
N THR A 93 18.93 20.43 3.68
CA THR A 93 18.54 21.70 3.05
C THR A 93 17.29 21.59 2.17
N LEU A 94 16.30 20.84 2.67
CA LEU A 94 14.99 20.66 2.06
C LEU A 94 13.91 21.39 2.86
N THR A 95 12.70 21.47 2.31
CA THR A 95 11.54 21.87 3.10
C THR A 95 10.90 20.66 3.79
N THR A 96 10.36 20.85 4.99
CA THR A 96 9.65 19.79 5.73
C THR A 96 8.54 19.11 4.91
N PRO A 97 7.72 19.83 4.11
CA PRO A 97 6.74 19.19 3.23
C PRO A 97 7.36 18.32 2.14
N ALA A 98 8.53 18.71 1.58
CA ALA A 98 9.22 17.91 0.58
C ALA A 98 9.72 16.59 1.18
N VAL A 99 10.33 16.64 2.37
CA VAL A 99 10.77 15.45 3.12
C VAL A 99 9.59 14.52 3.40
N TYR A 100 8.48 15.06 3.93
CA TYR A 100 7.28 14.28 4.21
C TYR A 100 6.71 13.62 2.94
N ASN A 101 6.67 14.35 1.83
CA ASN A 101 6.17 13.81 0.57
C ASN A 101 7.05 12.67 0.02
N ILE A 102 8.38 12.80 0.09
CA ILE A 102 9.31 11.76 -0.34
C ILE A 102 9.17 10.52 0.57
N TYR A 103 9.11 10.71 1.89
CA TYR A 103 8.90 9.62 2.83
C TYR A 103 7.56 8.90 2.59
N LYS A 104 6.49 9.66 2.41
CA LYS A 104 5.16 9.14 2.07
C LYS A 104 5.17 8.31 0.78
N GLN A 105 5.90 8.74 -0.24
CA GLN A 105 6.07 7.96 -1.47
C GLN A 105 6.83 6.65 -1.23
N ALA A 106 7.89 6.69 -0.40
CA ALA A 106 8.66 5.50 -0.02
C ALA A 106 7.77 4.47 0.70
N VAL A 107 7.05 4.88 1.75
CA VAL A 107 6.13 4.01 2.49
C VAL A 107 5.04 3.42 1.58
N ARG A 108 4.44 4.24 0.70
CA ARG A 108 3.46 3.76 -0.28
C ARG A 108 4.03 2.72 -1.23
N LYS A 109 5.29 2.88 -1.65
CA LYS A 109 5.97 1.92 -2.52
C LYS A 109 6.15 0.59 -1.79
N ILE A 110 6.70 0.60 -0.58
CA ILE A 110 6.89 -0.62 0.21
C ILE A 110 5.57 -1.33 0.48
N TRP A 111 4.51 -0.61 0.79
CA TRP A 111 3.21 -1.22 1.02
C TRP A 111 2.65 -1.93 -0.23
N LYS A 112 2.84 -1.35 -1.42
CA LYS A 112 2.48 -2.02 -2.68
C LYS A 112 3.31 -3.29 -2.88
N ILE A 113 4.59 -3.25 -2.52
CA ILE A 113 5.48 -4.40 -2.61
C ILE A 113 5.03 -5.51 -1.65
N ARG A 114 4.76 -5.19 -0.38
CA ARG A 114 4.23 -6.14 0.61
C ARG A 114 2.95 -6.80 0.12
N ALA A 115 2.02 -6.02 -0.42
CA ALA A 115 0.77 -6.54 -0.97
C ALA A 115 1.01 -7.50 -2.16
N GLN A 116 1.98 -7.19 -3.03
CA GLN A 116 2.39 -8.08 -4.12
C GLN A 116 3.02 -9.37 -3.60
N GLN A 117 3.90 -9.29 -2.60
CA GLN A 117 4.54 -10.45 -1.97
C GLN A 117 3.52 -11.38 -1.30
N GLN A 118 2.56 -10.83 -0.56
CA GLN A 118 1.48 -11.64 0.06
C GLN A 118 0.64 -12.39 -0.98
N GLN A 119 0.55 -11.87 -2.21
CA GLN A 119 -0.17 -12.47 -3.31
C GLN A 119 0.73 -13.30 -4.24
N ASN A 120 1.99 -13.55 -3.86
CA ASN A 120 2.99 -14.24 -4.68
C ASN A 120 3.18 -13.63 -6.09
N LEU A 121 2.99 -12.32 -6.21
CA LEU A 121 3.16 -11.58 -7.46
C LEU A 121 4.58 -11.04 -7.59
N PRO A 122 5.16 -11.03 -8.80
CA PRO A 122 6.41 -10.32 -9.06
C PRO A 122 6.30 -8.84 -8.68
N ILE A 123 7.39 -8.30 -8.13
CA ILE A 123 7.43 -6.92 -7.65
C ILE A 123 7.42 -5.94 -8.84
N GLY A 124 6.71 -4.82 -8.72
CA GLY A 124 6.76 -3.74 -9.72
C GLY A 124 5.85 -3.95 -10.95
N LEU A 125 4.89 -4.87 -10.85
CA LEU A 125 3.84 -5.03 -11.84
C LEU A 125 2.76 -3.93 -11.70
N SER A 126 2.32 -3.38 -12.83
CA SER A 126 1.13 -2.50 -12.87
C SER A 126 -0.15 -3.30 -12.55
N PRO A 127 -1.27 -2.67 -12.18
CA PRO A 127 -2.52 -3.37 -11.89
C PRO A 127 -2.96 -4.31 -13.02
N GLN A 128 -2.91 -3.84 -14.27
CA GLN A 128 -3.21 -4.66 -15.44
C GLN A 128 -2.22 -5.82 -15.61
N GLN A 129 -0.92 -5.59 -15.37
CA GLN A 129 0.09 -6.66 -15.42
C GLN A 129 -0.11 -7.70 -14.33
N GLN A 130 -0.55 -7.30 -13.13
CA GLN A 130 -0.88 -8.23 -12.05
C GLN A 130 -2.03 -9.14 -12.44
N GLN A 131 -3.08 -8.59 -13.07
CA GLN A 131 -4.23 -9.39 -13.49
C GLN A 131 -3.89 -10.35 -14.63
N ILE A 132 -3.13 -9.88 -15.63
CA ILE A 132 -2.58 -10.75 -16.69
C ILE A 132 -1.71 -11.87 -16.09
N TYR A 133 -0.86 -11.54 -15.11
CA TYR A 133 -0.01 -12.54 -14.46
C TYR A 133 -0.83 -13.59 -13.72
N ARG A 134 -1.86 -13.20 -12.96
CA ARG A 134 -2.73 -14.17 -12.28
C ARG A 134 -3.42 -15.11 -13.26
N LEU A 135 -4.05 -14.56 -14.30
CA LEU A 135 -4.78 -15.37 -15.28
C LEU A 135 -3.86 -16.32 -16.06
N CYS A 136 -2.73 -15.83 -16.57
CA CYS A 136 -1.89 -16.63 -17.46
C CYS A 136 -0.80 -17.45 -16.74
N CYS A 137 -0.34 -17.03 -15.55
CA CYS A 137 0.76 -17.70 -14.85
C CYS A 137 0.31 -18.44 -13.58
N SER A 138 -0.78 -18.03 -12.93
CA SER A 138 -1.33 -18.75 -11.78
C SER A 138 -2.46 -19.69 -12.18
N GLU A 139 -3.41 -19.21 -12.99
CA GLU A 139 -4.58 -19.99 -13.45
C GLU A 139 -4.32 -20.75 -14.76
N LEU A 140 -3.12 -20.64 -15.34
CA LEU A 140 -2.69 -21.33 -16.57
C LEU A 140 -3.59 -21.10 -17.80
N ARG A 141 -4.32 -19.98 -17.85
CA ARG A 141 -5.16 -19.61 -19.00
C ARG A 141 -4.33 -19.20 -20.20
N THR A 142 -4.86 -19.46 -21.39
CA THR A 142 -4.22 -19.00 -22.63
C THR A 142 -4.29 -17.48 -22.76
N ALA A 143 -3.41 -16.90 -23.59
CA ALA A 143 -3.41 -15.45 -23.82
C ALA A 143 -4.73 -14.95 -24.42
N ASP A 144 -5.41 -15.80 -25.19
CA ASP A 144 -6.66 -15.48 -25.87
C ASP A 144 -7.84 -15.55 -24.88
N GLU A 145 -7.86 -16.51 -23.95
CA GLU A 145 -8.83 -16.57 -22.85
C GLU A 145 -8.68 -15.39 -21.88
N ALA A 146 -7.44 -15.06 -21.49
CA ALA A 146 -7.19 -13.92 -20.62
C ALA A 146 -7.57 -12.59 -21.30
N ALA A 147 -7.39 -12.50 -22.61
CA ALA A 147 -7.83 -11.35 -23.40
C ALA A 147 -9.35 -11.19 -23.43
N ALA A 148 -10.09 -12.30 -23.56
CA ALA A 148 -11.55 -12.30 -23.50
C ALA A 148 -12.07 -11.85 -22.13
N ILE A 149 -11.47 -12.33 -21.03
CA ILE A 149 -11.87 -11.95 -19.66
C ILE A 149 -11.56 -10.49 -19.36
N LEU A 150 -10.45 -9.98 -19.88
CA LEU A 150 -9.99 -8.61 -19.64
C LEU A 150 -10.51 -7.61 -20.66
N GLU A 151 -11.32 -8.04 -21.63
CA GLU A 151 -11.84 -7.23 -22.73
C GLU A 151 -10.75 -6.43 -23.48
N ILE A 152 -9.59 -7.06 -23.69
CA ILE A 152 -8.45 -6.47 -24.40
C ILE A 152 -8.00 -7.36 -25.56
N ARG A 153 -7.16 -6.83 -26.45
CA ARG A 153 -6.63 -7.59 -27.59
C ARG A 153 -5.63 -8.66 -27.12
N PRO A 154 -5.68 -9.90 -27.65
CA PRO A 154 -4.72 -10.94 -27.26
C PRO A 154 -3.25 -10.58 -27.51
N GLN A 155 -2.98 -9.81 -28.56
CA GLN A 155 -1.64 -9.30 -28.84
C GLN A 155 -1.12 -8.39 -27.71
N ALA A 156 -1.98 -7.56 -27.12
CA ALA A 156 -1.62 -6.73 -25.98
C ALA A 156 -1.28 -7.58 -24.75
N VAL A 157 -2.00 -8.69 -24.52
CA VAL A 157 -1.71 -9.65 -23.44
C VAL A 157 -0.32 -10.27 -23.65
N ARG A 158 0.00 -10.73 -24.87
CA ARG A 158 1.30 -11.33 -25.20
C ARG A 158 2.46 -10.34 -25.01
N GLU A 159 2.28 -9.09 -25.44
CA GLU A 159 3.28 -8.02 -25.22
C GLU A 159 3.51 -7.74 -23.74
N GLN A 160 2.43 -7.66 -22.95
CA GLN A 160 2.54 -7.46 -21.51
C GLN A 160 3.21 -8.65 -20.82
N LEU A 161 2.91 -9.90 -21.22
CA LEU A 161 3.60 -11.08 -20.71
C LEU A 161 5.10 -11.05 -21.00
N LYS A 162 5.52 -10.59 -22.19
CA LYS A 162 6.94 -10.41 -22.52
C LYS A 162 7.59 -9.38 -21.58
N ARG A 163 6.92 -8.26 -21.30
CA ARG A 163 7.40 -7.23 -20.36
C ARG A 163 7.47 -7.75 -18.93
N ILE A 164 6.47 -8.52 -18.48
CA ILE A 164 6.43 -9.14 -17.16
C ILE A 164 7.60 -10.11 -16.98
N ARG A 165 7.85 -10.99 -17.96
CA ARG A 165 9.00 -11.92 -17.95
C ARG A 165 10.34 -11.18 -17.91
N GLY A 166 10.46 -10.09 -18.66
CA GLY A 166 11.64 -9.22 -18.63
C GLY A 166 11.92 -8.63 -17.25
N LYS A 167 10.88 -8.08 -16.60
CA LYS A 167 10.97 -7.55 -15.22
C LYS A 167 11.32 -8.63 -14.20
N ASN A 168 10.78 -9.83 -14.35
CA ASN A 168 11.03 -10.93 -13.41
C ASN A 168 12.49 -11.43 -13.51
N LYS A 169 13.09 -11.41 -14.71
CA LYS A 169 14.52 -11.75 -14.91
C LYS A 169 15.46 -10.71 -14.30
N THR A 170 15.22 -9.41 -14.51
CA THR A 170 16.07 -8.36 -13.94
C THR A 170 16.01 -8.33 -12.41
N MET A 171 14.87 -8.68 -11.81
CA MET A 171 14.76 -8.78 -10.35
C MET A 171 15.50 -9.97 -9.73
N LYS A 172 15.49 -11.15 -10.37
CA LYS A 172 16.29 -12.30 -9.91
C LYS A 172 17.81 -12.05 -9.99
N SER A 173 18.26 -11.24 -10.96
CA SER A 173 19.68 -10.88 -11.08
C SER A 173 20.18 -9.97 -9.95
N HIS A 174 19.34 -9.06 -9.44
CA HIS A 174 19.69 -8.17 -8.33
C HIS A 174 19.66 -8.85 -6.97
N SER A 175 18.90 -9.95 -6.79
CA SER A 175 18.96 -10.78 -5.58
C SER A 175 20.11 -11.79 -5.58
N GLY A 176 20.67 -12.12 -6.75
CA GLY A 176 21.78 -13.06 -6.90
C GLY A 176 23.18 -12.43 -6.82
N ALA A 177 23.30 -11.11 -6.92
CA ALA A 177 24.59 -10.40 -6.95
C ALA A 177 25.23 -10.13 -5.57
N LYS A 178 24.75 -10.76 -4.49
CA LYS A 178 25.32 -10.66 -3.13
C LYS A 178 25.88 -11.98 -2.59
N ARG A 179 26.42 -12.82 -3.46
CA ARG A 179 27.31 -13.92 -3.09
C ARG A 179 28.51 -13.94 -4.03
N ALA A 180 29.45 -13.04 -3.77
CA ALA A 180 30.83 -13.12 -4.21
C ALA A 180 31.69 -12.47 -3.12
#